data_AF-A0A9E0T3Y1-F1
#
_entry.id   AF-A0A9E0T3Y1-F1
#
_cell.length_a   1.000
_cell.length_b   1.000
_cell.length_c   1.000
_cell.angle_alpha   90.00
_cell.angle_beta   90.00
_cell.angle_gamma   90.00
#
_symmetry.space_group_name_H-M   'P 1'
#
loop_
_entity.id
_entity.type
_entity.pdbx_description
1 polymer ?
#
loop_
_entity_poly.entity_id
_entity_poly.type
_entity_poly.pdbx_seq_one_letter_code
_entity_poly.pdbx_strand_id
1 'polypeptide(L)'
;MQVEAIFRQGRLELLQPLRLKHDGVRVVVTVPAEEVDTNNPYGLSDEVVAQARTTAERMAALLDAPLPPDDELPELTEKQLERMAAFELRDEVKRMR
;
A
#
# COMPACT_ATOMS: atom_id res chain seq x y z
N MET A 1 38.71 6.05 -12.36
CA MET A 1 38.41 6.37 -13.77
C MET A 1 36.97 6.84 -13.83
N GLN A 2 36.69 7.97 -14.49
CA GLN A 2 35.34 8.47 -14.74
C GLN A 2 35.00 8.24 -16.21
N VAL A 3 33.77 7.83 -16.49
CA VAL A 3 33.30 7.54 -17.85
C VAL A 3 31.93 8.17 -17.99
N GLU A 4 31.71 8.87 -19.10
CA GLU A 4 30.44 9.51 -19.39
C GLU A 4 29.49 8.53 -20.08
N ALA A 5 28.22 8.59 -19.68
CA ALA A 5 27.16 7.77 -20.21
C ALA A 5 25.87 8.58 -20.32
N ILE A 6 25.03 8.23 -21.27
CA ILE A 6 23.69 8.79 -21.42
C ILE A 6 22.70 7.81 -20.78
N PHE A 7 21.87 8.29 -19.86
CA PHE A 7 20.73 7.53 -19.39
C PHE A 7 19.54 7.73 -20.34
N ARG A 8 19.07 6.67 -20.98
CA ARG A 8 17.92 6.69 -21.88
C ARG A 8 17.00 5.53 -21.56
N GLN A 9 15.76 5.83 -21.16
CA GLN A 9 14.70 4.83 -20.94
C GLN A 9 15.12 3.65 -20.04
N GLY A 10 15.78 3.93 -18.91
CA GLY A 10 16.19 2.87 -17.98
C GLY A 10 17.52 2.18 -18.32
N ARG A 11 18.23 2.62 -19.37
CA ARG A 11 19.52 2.06 -19.79
C ARG A 11 20.61 3.13 -19.77
N LEU A 12 21.83 2.73 -19.39
CA LEU A 12 23.03 3.56 -19.49
C LEU A 12 23.79 3.19 -20.77
N GLU A 13 23.89 4.14 -21.68
CA GLU A 13 24.64 4.03 -22.93
C GLU A 13 26.00 4.73 -22.75
N LEU A 14 27.10 3.97 -22.76
CA LEU A 14 28.44 4.54 -22.68
C LEU A 14 28.75 5.33 -23.96
N LEU A 15 29.25 6.56 -23.82
CA LEU A 15 29.66 7.37 -24.97
C LEU A 15 30.89 6.80 -25.69
N GLN A 16 31.72 6.07 -24.94
CA GLN A 16 32.91 5.41 -25.46
C GLN A 16 32.86 3.91 -25.13
N PRO A 17 33.19 3.02 -26.09
CA PRO A 17 33.24 1.59 -25.83
C PRO A 17 34.30 1.26 -24.77
N LEU A 18 33.88 0.61 -23.69
CA LEU A 18 34.78 0.20 -22.61
C LEU A 18 34.89 -1.33 -22.59
N ARG A 19 36.11 -1.86 -22.62
CA ARG A 19 36.38 -3.28 -22.37
C ARG A 19 36.67 -3.49 -20.89
N LEU A 20 35.70 -4.07 -20.20
CA LEU A 20 35.86 -4.48 -18.81
C LEU A 20 36.60 -5.82 -18.75
N LYS A 21 37.34 -6.05 -17.65
CA LYS A 21 38.03 -7.33 -17.41
C LYS A 21 37.07 -8.47 -17.04
N HIS A 22 35.85 -8.13 -16.65
CA HIS A 22 34.82 -9.05 -16.19
C HIS A 22 33.48 -8.67 -16.83
N ASP A 23 32.59 -9.65 -16.98
CA ASP A 23 31.27 -9.47 -17.60
C ASP A 23 30.32 -8.63 -16.76
N GLY A 24 30.47 -8.64 -15.43
CA GLY A 24 29.67 -7.87 -14.50
C GLY A 24 30.54 -7.02 -13.57
N VAL A 25 30.27 -5.71 -13.52
CA VAL A 25 30.95 -4.78 -12.62
C VAL A 25 29.90 -3.88 -11.98
N ARG A 26 29.94 -3.74 -10.64
CA ARG A 26 29.10 -2.78 -9.94
C ARG A 26 29.63 -1.36 -10.18
N VAL A 27 28.77 -0.48 -10.66
CA VAL A 27 29.07 0.92 -10.91
C VAL A 27 28.27 1.82 -9.96
N VAL A 28 28.83 2.97 -9.60
CA VAL A 28 28.13 4.04 -8.89
C VAL A 28 27.90 5.15 -9.90
N VAL A 29 26.65 5.62 -10.00
CA VAL A 29 26.25 6.65 -10.96
C VAL A 29 25.87 7.90 -10.18
N THR A 30 26.47 9.02 -10.54
CA THR A 30 26.10 10.33 -10.02
C THR A 30 25.13 10.96 -11.01
N VAL A 31 23.89 11.17 -10.57
CA VAL A 31 22.84 11.83 -11.36
C VAL A 31 22.50 13.15 -10.66
N PRO A 32 22.40 14.28 -11.39
CA PRO A 32 21.94 15.54 -10.82
C PRO A 32 20.52 15.39 -10.24
N ALA A 33 20.25 16.04 -9.11
CA ALA A 33 18.98 15.87 -8.40
C ALA A 33 17.78 16.39 -9.21
N GLU A 34 18.00 17.42 -10.03
CA GLU A 34 17.01 18.02 -10.92
C GLU A 34 16.54 17.09 -12.04
N GLU A 35 17.33 16.07 -12.38
CA GLU A 35 17.00 15.07 -13.42
C GLU A 35 16.26 13.85 -12.84
N VAL A 36 16.10 13.77 -11.51
CA VAL A 36 15.40 12.68 -10.83
C VAL A 36 13.99 13.11 -10.51
N ASP A 37 13.02 12.54 -11.22
CA ASP A 37 11.61 12.69 -10.85
C ASP A 37 11.33 11.84 -9.60
N THR A 38 11.22 12.50 -8.45
CA THR A 38 10.85 11.87 -7.18
C THR A 38 9.33 11.81 -6.99
N ASN A 39 8.53 12.28 -7.95
CA ASN A 39 7.08 12.15 -7.85
C ASN A 39 6.72 10.67 -7.80
N ASN A 40 5.97 10.28 -6.77
CA ASN A 40 5.32 8.99 -6.77
C ASN A 40 4.45 8.86 -8.03
N PRO A 41 4.17 7.64 -8.51
CA PRO A 41 3.42 7.42 -9.76
C PRO A 41 2.01 8.03 -9.77
N TYR A 42 1.55 8.59 -8.65
CA TYR A 42 0.24 9.21 -8.46
C TYR A 42 0.33 10.73 -8.29
N GLY A 43 1.52 11.35 -8.31
CA GLY A 43 1.72 12.79 -8.11
C GLY A 43 1.23 13.30 -6.75
N LEU A 44 1.15 12.44 -5.73
CA LEU A 44 0.64 12.81 -4.41
C LEU A 44 1.70 13.56 -3.60
N SER A 45 1.27 14.49 -2.75
CA SER A 45 2.17 15.16 -1.81
C SER A 45 2.67 14.19 -0.73
N ASP A 46 3.82 14.51 -0.13
CA ASP A 46 4.40 13.72 0.97
C ASP A 46 3.46 13.61 2.17
N GLU A 47 2.68 14.67 2.44
CA GLU A 47 1.67 14.68 3.50
C GLU A 47 0.58 13.62 3.27
N VAL A 48 0.08 13.52 2.03
CA VAL A 48 -0.93 12.52 1.66
C VAL A 48 -0.37 11.11 1.77
N VAL A 49 0.88 10.90 1.35
CA VAL A 49 1.56 9.60 1.48
C VAL A 49 1.74 9.21 2.94
N ALA A 50 2.14 10.15 3.79
CA ALA A 50 2.29 9.92 5.23
C ALA A 50 0.95 9.59 5.90
N GLN A 51 -0.13 10.29 5.53
CA GLN A 51 -1.47 10.02 6.03
C GLN A 51 -1.98 8.65 5.59
N ALA A 52 -1.73 8.26 4.34
CA ALA A 52 -2.10 6.95 3.82
C ALA A 52 -1.40 5.82 4.59
N ARG A 53 -0.10 5.95 4.86
CA ARG A 53 0.66 4.98 5.67
C ARG A 53 0.10 4.84 7.09
N THR A 54 -0.11 5.97 7.76
CA THR A 54 -0.69 6.00 9.11
C THR A 54 -2.05 5.31 9.16
N THR A 55 -2.89 5.53 8.14
CA THR A 55 -4.22 4.92 8.06
C THR A 55 -4.14 3.41 7.82
N ALA A 56 -3.24 2.97 6.95
CA ALA A 56 -3.00 1.54 6.69
C ALA A 56 -2.52 0.80 7.94
N GLU A 57 -1.58 1.39 8.69
CA GLU A 57 -1.08 0.83 9.95
C GLU A 57 -2.19 0.69 10.99
N ARG A 58 -3.07 1.71 11.13
CA ARG A 58 -4.24 1.63 12.02
C ARG A 58 -5.20 0.51 11.60
N MET A 59 -5.47 0.35 10.31
CA MET A 59 -6.33 -0.72 9.83
C MET A 59 -5.73 -2.11 10.10
N ALA A 60 -4.43 -2.29 9.86
CA ALA A 60 -3.77 -3.56 10.16
C ALA A 60 -3.89 -3.91 11.65
N ALA A 61 -3.65 -2.92 12.53
CA ALA A 61 -3.80 -3.12 13.97
C ALA A 61 -5.23 -3.50 14.39
N LEU A 62 -6.27 -2.94 13.75
CA LEU A 62 -7.67 -3.29 14.03
C LEU A 62 -8.03 -4.71 13.55
N LEU A 63 -7.48 -5.15 12.42
CA LEU A 63 -7.75 -6.49 11.87
C LEU A 63 -7.08 -7.59 12.70
N ASP A 64 -5.91 -7.30 13.26
CA ASP A 64 -5.16 -8.24 14.11
C ASP A 64 -5.59 -8.17 15.58
N ALA A 65 -6.44 -7.21 15.96
CA ALA A 65 -6.91 -7.07 17.33
C ALA A 65 -7.85 -8.21 17.73
N PRO A 66 -7.76 -8.73 18.98
CA PRO A 66 -8.76 -9.64 19.48
C PRO A 66 -10.13 -8.95 19.53
N LEU A 67 -11.19 -9.73 19.32
CA LEU A 67 -12.55 -9.23 19.54
C LEU A 67 -12.70 -8.79 21.00
N PRO A 68 -13.37 -7.65 21.25
CA PRO A 68 -13.69 -7.25 22.61
C PRO A 68 -14.60 -8.29 23.26
N PRO A 69 -14.53 -8.45 24.59
CA PRO A 69 -15.44 -9.32 25.31
C PRO A 69 -16.88 -8.78 25.24
N ASP A 70 -17.86 -9.67 25.40
CA ASP A 70 -19.28 -9.35 25.18
C ASP A 70 -19.81 -8.25 26.12
N ASP A 71 -19.22 -8.07 27.30
CA ASP A 71 -19.57 -7.05 28.29
C ASP A 71 -19.07 -5.65 27.92
N GLU A 72 -18.10 -5.55 27.01
CA GLU A 72 -17.64 -4.28 26.43
C GLU A 72 -18.42 -3.88 25.17
N LEU A 73 -19.32 -4.76 24.67
CA LEU A 73 -20.14 -4.45 23.52
C LEU A 73 -21.24 -3.44 23.89
N PRO A 74 -21.53 -2.46 23.00
CA PRO A 74 -22.62 -1.54 23.22
C PRO A 74 -23.96 -2.26 23.23
N GLU A 75 -24.89 -1.78 24.07
CA GLU A 75 -26.25 -2.31 24.10
C GLU A 75 -26.94 -2.16 22.73
N LEU A 76 -27.71 -3.19 22.38
CA LEU A 76 -28.46 -3.18 21.12
C LEU A 76 -29.57 -2.13 21.16
N THR A 77 -29.64 -1.33 20.11
CA THR A 77 -30.76 -0.42 19.90
C THR A 77 -32.05 -1.19 19.59
N GLU A 78 -33.20 -0.59 19.89
CA GLU A 78 -34.52 -1.16 19.58
C GLU A 78 -34.66 -1.56 18.10
N LYS A 79 -34.17 -0.71 17.20
CA LYS A 79 -34.15 -0.97 15.75
C LYS A 79 -33.28 -2.17 15.37
N GLN A 80 -32.21 -2.44 16.11
CA GLN A 80 -31.37 -3.62 15.88
C GLN A 80 -32.08 -4.89 16.35
N LEU A 81 -32.74 -4.84 17.51
CA LEU A 81 -33.56 -5.95 18.03
C LEU A 81 -34.71 -6.30 17.08
N GLU A 82 -35.45 -5.31 16.59
CA GLU A 82 -36.51 -5.52 15.59
C GLU A 82 -35.99 -6.21 14.33
N ARG A 83 -34.80 -5.80 13.85
CA ARG A 83 -34.15 -6.42 12.68
C ARG A 83 -33.76 -7.88 12.95
N MET A 84 -33.22 -8.17 14.12
CA MET A 84 -32.89 -9.55 14.52
C MET A 84 -34.15 -10.44 14.52
N ALA A 85 -35.22 -9.98 15.16
CA ALA A 85 -36.50 -10.70 15.19
C ALA A 85 -37.08 -10.92 13.77
N ALA A 86 -36.96 -9.92 12.89
CA ALA A 86 -37.41 -10.05 11.50
C ALA A 86 -36.59 -11.08 10.71
N PHE A 87 -35.27 -11.18 10.95
CA PHE A 87 -34.43 -12.21 10.32
C PHE A 87 -34.76 -13.61 10.82
N GLU A 88 -34.98 -13.78 12.13
CA GLU A 88 -35.40 -15.05 12.72
C GLU A 88 -36.73 -15.52 12.12
N LEU A 89 -37.73 -14.65 12.08
CA LEU A 89 -39.04 -14.94 11.48
C LEU A 89 -38.90 -15.36 10.02
N ARG A 90 -38.05 -14.69 9.25
CA ARG A 90 -37.81 -15.03 7.84
C ARG A 90 -37.22 -16.44 7.69
N ASP A 91 -36.30 -16.81 8.56
CA ASP A 91 -35.66 -18.13 8.50
C ASP A 91 -36.57 -19.26 9.01
N GLU A 92 -37.52 -18.96 9.90
CA GLU A 92 -38.62 -19.88 10.24
C GLU A 92 -39.55 -20.10 9.04
N VAL A 93 -39.99 -19.02 8.38
CA VAL A 93 -40.86 -19.11 7.19
C VAL A 93 -40.18 -19.90 6.06
N LYS A 94 -38.87 -19.72 5.85
CA LYS A 94 -38.12 -20.52 4.88
C LYS A 94 -38.09 -22.00 5.24
N ARG A 95 -37.95 -22.36 6.53
CA ARG A 95 -37.93 -23.74 6.99
C ARG A 95 -39.29 -24.44 6.88
N MET A 96 -40.38 -23.68 6.80
CA MET A 96 -41.74 -24.21 6.64
C MET A 96 -42.15 -24.42 5.17
N ARG A 97 -41.36 -23.96 4.20
CA ARG A 97 -41.56 -24.19 2.76
C ARG A 97 -40.76 -25.39 2.28
#